data_AF-A0A7S0R9K4-F1
#
_entry.id   AF-A0A7S0R9K4-F1
#
_cell.length_a   1.000
_cell.length_b   1.000
_cell.length_c   1.000
_cell.angle_alpha   90.00
_cell.angle_beta   90.00
_cell.angle_gamma   90.00
#
_symmetry.space_group_name_H-M   'P 1'
#
loop_
_entity.id
_entity.type
_entity.pdbx_description
1 polymer ?
#
loop_
_entity_poly.entity_id
_entity_poly.type
_entity_poly.pdbx_seq_one_letter_code
_entity_poly.pdbx_strand_id
1 'polypeptide(L)'
;PRRISAITVSERVANERGEQCGDNGGSVGYQIRLESKGGPSTPLMFCTNGILLRKLASTQADQELRTLTHIVIDEIHERDRFADFLLILLRDVLPRYPA
;
A
#
# COMPACT_ATOMS: atom_id res chain seq x y z
N PRO A 1 -7.38 -1.57 -6.51
CA PRO A 1 -6.95 -2.39 -7.68
C PRO A 1 -6.30 -1.59 -8.83
N ARG A 2 -6.84 -0.41 -9.17
CA ARG A 2 -6.48 0.33 -10.38
C ARG A 2 -5.27 1.25 -10.19
N ARG A 3 -4.37 1.29 -11.18
CA ARG A 3 -3.16 2.14 -11.17
C ARG A 3 -3.48 3.63 -11.12
N ILE A 4 -4.37 4.09 -12.01
CA ILE A 4 -4.75 5.50 -12.10
C ILE A 4 -5.34 5.96 -10.77
N SER A 5 -6.23 5.16 -10.17
CA SER A 5 -6.81 5.47 -8.86
C SER A 5 -5.75 5.61 -7.77
N ALA A 6 -4.76 4.71 -7.70
CA ALA A 6 -3.69 4.83 -6.71
C ALA A 6 -2.89 6.14 -6.86
N ILE A 7 -2.58 6.54 -8.10
CA ILE A 7 -1.89 7.81 -8.38
C ILE A 7 -2.79 8.99 -7.99
N THR A 8 -3.99 9.10 -8.58
CA THR A 8 -4.82 10.30 -8.43
C THR A 8 -5.33 10.48 -7.00
N VAL A 9 -5.60 9.39 -6.28
CA VAL A 9 -5.99 9.47 -4.87
C VAL A 9 -4.82 9.91 -4.01
N SER A 10 -3.62 9.37 -4.22
CA SER A 10 -2.44 9.81 -3.47
C SER A 10 -2.11 11.29 -3.70
N GLU A 11 -2.19 11.77 -4.95
CA GLU A 11 -1.99 13.17 -5.30
C GLU A 11 -3.07 14.07 -4.68
N ARG A 12 -4.33 13.60 -4.68
CA ARG A 12 -5.43 14.32 -4.05
C ARG A 12 -5.25 14.43 -2.54
N VAL A 13 -4.90 13.33 -1.86
CA VAL A 13 -4.71 13.30 -0.41
C VAL A 13 -3.48 14.12 0.01
N ALA A 14 -2.40 14.10 -0.77
CA ALA A 14 -1.25 14.99 -0.54
C ALA A 14 -1.66 16.47 -0.63
N ASN A 15 -2.41 16.84 -1.66
CA ASN A 15 -2.91 18.21 -1.84
C ASN A 15 -3.82 18.64 -0.67
N GLU A 16 -4.74 17.78 -0.24
CA GLU A 16 -5.59 18.03 0.93
C GLU A 16 -4.80 18.19 2.24
N ARG A 17 -3.59 17.62 2.31
CA ARG A 17 -2.63 17.79 3.41
C ARG A 17 -1.70 19.00 3.24
N GLY A 18 -1.82 19.74 2.13
CA GLY A 18 -0.97 20.89 1.83
C GLY A 18 0.46 20.53 1.42
N GLU A 19 0.69 19.31 0.91
CA GLU A 19 2.00 18.83 0.47
C GLU A 19 1.97 18.30 -0.98
N GLN A 20 3.15 18.08 -1.56
CA GLN A 20 3.26 17.39 -2.85
C GLN A 20 3.43 15.88 -2.64
N CYS A 21 2.77 15.09 -3.48
CA CYS A 21 2.87 13.63 -3.39
C CYS A 21 4.30 13.16 -3.67
N GLY A 22 4.90 12.43 -2.73
CA GLY A 22 6.27 11.96 -2.80
C GLY A 22 7.33 13.04 -2.58
N ASP A 23 6.97 14.18 -2.01
CA ASP A 23 7.94 15.20 -1.60
C ASP A 23 8.96 14.64 -0.60
N ASN A 24 10.16 15.21 -0.55
CA ASN A 24 11.21 14.75 0.35
C ASN A 24 10.84 15.04 1.82
N GLY A 25 10.41 14.00 2.53
CA GLY A 25 9.85 14.13 3.88
C GLY A 25 8.34 14.34 3.92
N GLY A 26 7.67 14.33 2.77
CA GLY A 26 6.22 14.34 2.66
C GLY A 26 5.58 13.05 3.18
N SER A 27 4.34 13.18 3.66
CA SER A 27 3.64 12.11 4.36
C SER A 27 2.90 11.13 3.43
N VAL A 28 2.67 11.51 2.18
CA VAL A 28 1.89 10.74 1.20
C VAL A 28 2.71 10.36 -0.03
N GLY A 29 2.57 9.11 -0.47
CA GLY A 29 3.19 8.60 -1.69
C GLY A 29 2.38 7.48 -2.31
N TYR A 30 2.87 6.98 -3.45
CA TYR A 30 2.31 5.79 -4.07
C TYR A 30 3.38 4.88 -4.66
N GLN A 31 3.02 3.59 -4.78
CA GLN A 31 3.82 2.60 -5.47
C GLN A 31 2.94 1.75 -6.38
N ILE A 32 3.22 1.79 -7.68
CA ILE A 32 2.59 0.98 -8.69
C ILE A 32 3.65 0.24 -9.51
N ARG A 33 3.22 -0.59 -10.46
CA ARG A 33 4.16 -1.29 -11.33
C ARG A 33 4.96 -0.26 -12.15
N LEU A 34 6.30 -0.34 -12.05
CA LEU A 34 7.30 0.47 -12.76
C LEU A 34 7.37 1.95 -12.34
N GLU A 35 6.61 2.38 -11.35
CA GLU A 35 6.57 3.79 -10.94
C GLU A 35 6.31 3.89 -9.44
N SER A 36 7.04 4.78 -8.78
CA SER A 36 6.95 5.02 -7.34
C SER A 36 7.25 6.48 -7.06
N LYS A 37 6.45 7.09 -6.17
CA LYS A 37 6.72 8.39 -5.55
C LYS A 37 6.65 8.25 -4.03
N GLY A 38 7.62 8.82 -3.32
CA GLY A 38 7.82 8.59 -1.89
C GLY A 38 8.82 7.46 -1.62
N GLY A 39 9.00 7.11 -0.35
CA GLY A 39 10.03 6.16 0.08
C GLY A 39 9.87 5.67 1.52
N PRO A 40 10.93 5.15 2.15
CA PRO A 40 10.90 4.61 3.51
C PRO A 40 10.42 5.60 4.58
N SER A 41 10.53 6.91 4.33
CA SER A 41 10.08 7.97 5.21
C SER A 41 8.63 8.40 4.99
N THR A 42 7.91 7.80 4.03
CA THR A 42 6.54 8.16 3.67
C THR A 42 5.53 7.29 4.44
N PRO A 43 4.81 7.83 5.44
CA PRO A 43 3.96 7.02 6.32
C PRO A 43 2.67 6.52 5.66
N LEU A 44 2.11 7.26 4.69
CA LEU A 44 0.91 6.87 3.96
C LEU A 44 1.25 6.51 2.51
N MET A 45 1.23 5.22 2.21
CA MET A 45 1.57 4.70 0.89
C MET A 45 0.35 4.09 0.20
N PHE A 46 -0.06 4.66 -0.93
CA PHE A 46 -1.07 4.09 -1.81
C PHE A 46 -0.43 3.09 -2.77
N CYS A 47 -1.00 1.91 -2.96
CA CYS A 47 -0.47 0.96 -3.91
C CYS A 47 -1.55 0.08 -4.53
N THR A 48 -1.24 -0.57 -5.65
CA THR A 48 -2.14 -1.58 -6.19
C THR A 48 -2.01 -2.89 -5.42
N ASN A 49 -3.08 -3.69 -5.41
CA ASN A 49 -3.14 -5.01 -4.77
C ASN A 49 -1.91 -5.88 -5.13
N GLY A 50 -1.52 -5.88 -6.41
CA GLY A 50 -0.38 -6.67 -6.88
C GLY A 50 0.99 -6.20 -6.35
N ILE A 51 1.16 -4.91 -6.05
CA ILE A 51 2.39 -4.41 -5.41
C ILE A 51 2.44 -4.87 -3.95
N LEU A 52 1.35 -4.68 -3.20
CA LEU A 52 1.29 -5.11 -1.81
C LEU A 52 1.45 -6.62 -1.68
N LEU A 53 0.73 -7.40 -2.50
CA LEU A 53 0.86 -8.85 -2.52
C LEU A 53 2.31 -9.29 -2.79
N ARG A 54 3.01 -8.66 -3.74
CA ARG A 54 4.42 -8.98 -4.01
C ARG A 54 5.31 -8.70 -2.81
N LYS A 55 5.12 -7.57 -2.11
CA LYS A 55 5.89 -7.23 -0.91
C LYS A 55 5.69 -8.29 0.18
N LEU A 56 4.42 -8.62 0.45
CA LEU A 56 4.04 -9.55 1.51
C LEU A 56 4.31 -11.02 1.17
N ALA A 57 4.49 -11.37 -0.10
CA ALA A 57 4.89 -12.71 -0.53
C ALA A 57 6.40 -12.86 -0.74
N SER A 58 7.18 -11.80 -0.53
CA SER A 58 8.64 -11.82 -0.69
C SER A 58 9.35 -12.47 0.51
N THR A 59 10.62 -12.79 0.36
CA THR A 59 11.46 -13.26 1.48
C THR A 59 11.66 -12.21 2.58
N GLN A 60 11.32 -10.94 2.31
CA GLN A 60 11.41 -9.81 3.24
C GLN A 60 10.06 -9.45 3.88
N ALA A 61 9.02 -10.28 3.68
CA ALA A 61 7.66 -10.00 4.14
C ALA A 61 7.57 -9.65 5.63
N ASP A 62 8.27 -10.39 6.51
CA ASP A 62 8.25 -10.11 7.94
C ASP A 62 8.90 -8.76 8.30
N GLN A 63 9.91 -8.33 7.54
CA GLN A 63 10.51 -7.02 7.73
C GLN A 63 9.55 -5.91 7.28
N GLU A 64 8.90 -6.07 6.13
CA GLU A 64 7.88 -5.14 5.63
C GLU A 64 6.68 -5.05 6.59
N LEU A 65 6.17 -6.17 7.09
CA LEU A 65 5.02 -6.18 8.01
C LEU A 65 5.35 -5.48 9.34
N ARG A 66 6.60 -5.54 9.81
CA ARG A 66 7.02 -4.84 11.04
C ARG A 66 7.07 -3.32 10.91
N THR A 67 7.16 -2.79 9.70
CA THR A 67 7.13 -1.33 9.47
C THR A 67 5.71 -0.79 9.28
N LEU A 68 4.72 -1.67 9.11
CA LEU A 68 3.33 -1.32 8.87
C LEU A 68 2.51 -1.46 10.15
N THR A 69 1.72 -0.44 10.47
CA THR A 69 0.76 -0.50 11.58
C THR A 69 -0.64 -0.83 11.09
N HIS A 70 -0.99 -0.43 9.86
CA HIS A 70 -2.32 -0.58 9.30
C HIS A 70 -2.24 -0.92 7.81
N ILE A 71 -3.12 -1.82 7.37
CA ILE A 71 -3.34 -2.12 5.95
C ILE A 71 -4.83 -1.93 5.67
N VAL A 72 -5.17 -1.05 4.73
CA VAL A 72 -6.54 -0.83 4.28
C VAL A 72 -6.66 -1.35 2.85
N ILE A 73 -7.59 -2.26 2.62
CA ILE A 73 -7.88 -2.81 1.29
C ILE A 73 -9.16 -2.16 0.78
N ASP A 74 -9.03 -1.37 -0.27
CA ASP A 74 -10.14 -0.67 -0.91
C ASP A 74 -10.67 -1.45 -2.12
N GLU A 75 -11.90 -1.12 -2.55
CA GLU A 75 -12.54 -1.64 -3.76
C GLU A 75 -12.65 -3.18 -3.77
N ILE A 76 -12.81 -3.82 -2.60
CA ILE A 76 -12.86 -5.28 -2.49
C ILE A 76 -14.04 -5.90 -3.25
N HIS A 77 -15.08 -5.10 -3.49
CA HIS A 77 -16.26 -5.49 -4.26
C HIS A 77 -15.96 -5.76 -5.75
N GLU A 78 -14.84 -5.28 -6.29
CA GLU A 78 -14.42 -5.58 -7.67
C GLU A 78 -14.01 -7.06 -7.85
N ARG A 79 -13.85 -7.83 -6.76
CA ARG A 79 -13.49 -9.27 -6.77
C ARG A 79 -12.28 -9.59 -7.65
N ASP A 80 -11.24 -8.77 -7.52
CA ASP A 80 -9.96 -8.96 -8.19
C ASP A 80 -9.16 -10.12 -7.57
N ARG A 81 -8.55 -10.97 -8.41
CA ARG A 81 -7.81 -12.15 -7.94
C ARG A 81 -6.68 -11.80 -6.97
N PHE A 82 -5.99 -10.68 -7.20
CA PHE A 82 -4.91 -10.27 -6.28
C PHE A 82 -5.45 -9.83 -4.92
N ALA A 83 -6.65 -9.25 -4.87
CA ALA A 83 -7.31 -8.91 -3.62
C ALA A 83 -7.65 -10.19 -2.82
N ASP A 84 -8.18 -11.21 -3.48
CA ASP A 84 -8.52 -12.50 -2.83
C ASP A 84 -7.27 -13.17 -2.23
N PHE A 85 -6.17 -13.25 -2.99
CA PHE A 85 -4.91 -13.79 -2.48
C PHE A 85 -4.33 -12.95 -1.34
N LEU A 86 -4.44 -11.62 -1.44
CA LEU A 86 -3.99 -10.72 -0.39
C LEU A 86 -4.77 -10.93 0.90
N LEU A 87 -6.09 -11.11 0.82
CA LEU A 87 -6.93 -11.41 1.99
C LEU A 87 -6.57 -12.74 2.64
N ILE A 88 -6.33 -13.79 1.84
CA ILE A 88 -5.88 -15.09 2.36
C ILE A 88 -4.55 -14.93 3.11
N LEU A 89 -3.58 -14.25 2.50
CA LEU A 89 -2.28 -14.00 3.10
C LEU A 89 -2.42 -13.22 4.42
N LEU A 90 -3.20 -12.13 4.42
CA LEU A 90 -3.38 -11.31 5.62
C LEU A 90 -4.09 -12.07 6.73
N ARG A 91 -5.10 -12.88 6.41
CA ARG A 91 -5.76 -13.76 7.40
C ARG A 91 -4.76 -14.68 8.08
N ASP A 92 -3.82 -15.25 7.34
CA ASP A 92 -2.84 -16.19 7.87
C ASP A 92 -1.72 -15.47 8.67
N VAL A 93 -1.44 -14.21 8.35
CA VAL A 93 -0.43 -13.36 9.00
C VAL A 93 -0.95 -12.68 10.26
N LEU A 94 -2.21 -12.24 10.29
CA LEU A 94 -2.82 -11.47 11.38
C LEU A 94 -2.58 -12.07 12.79
N PRO A 95 -2.68 -13.40 13.02
CA PRO A 95 -2.41 -13.98 14.33
C PRO A 95 -0.99 -13.74 14.88
N ARG A 96 -0.02 -13.44 14.00
CA ARG A 96 1.37 -13.12 14.39
C ARG A 96 1.55 -11.66 14.82
N TYR A 97 0.60 -10.80 14.47
CA TYR A 97 0.61 -9.37 14.72
C TYR A 97 -0.71 -8.94 15.38
N PRO A 98 -0.99 -9.39 16.63
CA PRO A 98 -2.20 -8.99 17.33
C PRO A 98 -2.21 -7.48 17.61
N ALA A 99 -3.41 -6.90 17.59
CA ALA A 99 -3.66 -5.48 17.89
C ALA A 99 -3.42 -5.15 19.38
#